data_AF-A0A0F3QFQ8-F1
#
_entry.id   AF-A0A0F3QFQ8-F1
#
_cell.length_a   1.000
_cell.length_b   1.000
_cell.length_c   1.000
_cell.angle_alpha   90.00
_cell.angle_beta   90.00
_cell.angle_gamma   90.00
#
_symmetry.space_group_name_H-M   'P 1'
#
loop_
_entity.id
_entity.type
_entity.pdbx_description
1 polymer ?
#
loop_
_entity_poly.entity_id
_entity_poly.type
_entity_poly.pdbx_seq_one_letter_code
_entity_poly.pdbx_strand_id
1 'polypeptide(L)'
;MNIFNKLKHDIITASTQLYNNSEIANHASIETPKDSFNGDLSSNIAMIIAAKKNVPPREVALKFKEILNELPYIASIEIAGPGFINFTIKADSWHTAIKDILQNESKFFEIDVDKNKNINIEYVSANPTGPMHIGHARGAVYGDVLANILKKVGYPVTKEYYVNDAGSQINDLVSTVILRYREALGEKITITEGLYPGEYLIPVGQALAKEYGNKLLNMDELERFKIVKNFAIQKMLDLNKEDLKELGVKHDVFFSEQTLHDNGKIEKTVKLLTDMGLIYEGSVPAPKGKVHAEWENRTQELFKSTKYGDDQDRPIRKADGSWTYFASDLAYAKDKIDRGANHLIYVLGADHSGYVKRIEATVKALGKEQVKVDVKICQLVNFVENGVPVKMSKRLGTFASVQDVNHEVGKDIIRFMMLTRENNKTLDFDLIKVKEQSKENPIFYVQYAHVRTLSILSKAMETIPQSYNSFEAGTYDLSLLSSEEEIEIIKLLASWTKTLETAAKYFEPHRVAFYLINLASKFHALWNFGKENNDYRFIIENNVELTTARLALAKAIQKIIASGLEVIGVEPMTRM
;
A
#
# COMPACT_ATOMS: atom_id res chain seq x y z
N MET A 1 9.44 9.79 23.67
CA MET A 1 10.14 9.39 22.42
C MET A 1 10.11 7.88 22.44
N ASN A 2 9.61 7.26 21.37
CA ASN A 2 9.52 5.81 21.28
C ASN A 2 10.87 5.13 21.61
N ILE A 3 10.86 4.05 22.39
CA ILE A 3 12.05 3.32 22.84
C ILE A 3 12.94 2.83 21.69
N PHE A 4 12.35 2.47 20.54
CA PHE A 4 13.09 2.08 19.34
C PHE A 4 13.91 3.27 18.78
N ASN A 5 13.31 4.45 18.73
CA ASN A 5 13.98 5.67 18.27
C ASN A 5 15.05 6.12 19.26
N LYS A 6 14.77 5.98 20.57
CA LYS A 6 15.74 6.25 21.64
C LYS A 6 16.98 5.38 21.50
N LEU A 7 16.80 4.07 21.37
CA LEU A 7 17.92 3.14 21.20
C LEU A 7 18.68 3.40 19.89
N LYS A 8 17.99 3.75 18.80
CA LYS A 8 18.63 4.14 17.53
C LYS A 8 19.56 5.34 17.71
N HIS A 9 19.06 6.39 18.36
CA HIS A 9 19.84 7.59 18.65
C HIS A 9 21.06 7.28 19.52
N ASP A 10 20.90 6.45 20.56
CA ASP A 10 22.00 6.08 21.45
C ASP A 10 23.06 5.23 20.72
N ILE A 11 22.64 4.32 19.82
CA ILE A 11 23.54 3.56 18.94
C ILE A 11 24.30 4.50 17.97
N ILE A 12 23.65 5.48 17.37
CA ILE A 12 24.30 6.47 16.50
C ILE A 12 25.33 7.30 17.28
N THR A 13 24.98 7.69 18.50
CA THR A 13 25.87 8.43 19.40
C THR A 13 27.10 7.60 19.77
N ALA A 14 26.90 6.34 20.19
CA ALA A 14 27.99 5.41 20.48
C ALA A 14 28.88 5.15 19.25
N SER A 15 28.29 5.02 18.05
CA SER A 15 29.06 4.88 16.81
C SER A 15 29.92 6.10 16.52
N THR A 16 29.40 7.30 16.78
CA THR A 16 30.14 8.55 16.60
C THR A 16 31.33 8.62 17.56
N GLN A 17 31.13 8.24 18.82
CA GLN A 17 32.20 8.19 19.82
C GLN A 17 33.29 7.17 19.46
N LEU A 18 32.92 5.97 19.02
CA LEU A 18 33.86 4.89 18.74
C LEU A 18 34.60 5.04 17.39
N TYR A 19 33.95 5.60 16.38
CA TYR A 19 34.43 5.55 15.00
C TYR A 19 34.43 6.88 14.26
N ASN A 20 34.06 7.99 14.93
CA ASN A 20 33.92 9.33 14.36
C ASN A 20 33.06 9.35 13.08
N ASN A 21 32.03 8.51 13.03
CA ASN A 21 31.13 8.37 11.89
C ASN A 21 29.72 7.95 12.36
N SER A 22 28.76 8.86 12.19
CA SER A 22 27.35 8.64 12.49
C SER A 22 26.57 8.01 11.33
N GLU A 23 26.98 8.25 10.09
CA GLU A 23 26.26 7.79 8.89
C GLU A 23 26.17 6.26 8.80
N ILE A 24 27.23 5.55 9.20
CA ILE A 24 27.22 4.07 9.17
C ILE A 24 26.12 3.52 10.09
N ALA A 25 25.88 4.17 11.24
CA ALA A 25 24.90 3.72 12.22
C ALA A 25 23.45 3.96 11.79
N ASN A 26 23.20 4.88 10.86
CA ASN A 26 21.85 5.07 10.28
C ASN A 26 21.34 3.82 9.55
N HIS A 27 22.24 2.91 9.15
CA HIS A 27 21.90 1.65 8.49
C HIS A 27 21.61 0.50 9.46
N ALA A 28 21.83 0.69 10.76
CA ALA A 28 21.51 -0.32 11.77
C ALA A 28 20.02 -0.66 11.75
N SER A 29 19.70 -1.95 11.81
CA SER A 29 18.36 -2.38 12.18
C SER A 29 18.24 -2.42 13.70
N ILE A 30 17.04 -2.10 14.19
CA ILE A 30 16.59 -2.37 15.54
C ILE A 30 15.26 -3.07 15.40
N GLU A 31 15.22 -4.33 15.82
CA GLU A 31 14.08 -5.22 15.62
C GLU A 31 13.78 -5.96 16.92
N THR A 32 12.54 -6.41 17.07
CA THR A 32 12.19 -7.38 18.12
C THR A 32 12.68 -8.75 17.68
N PRO A 33 13.50 -9.44 18.49
CA PRO A 33 13.94 -10.80 18.19
C PRO A 33 12.74 -11.75 17.99
N LYS A 34 12.90 -12.76 17.14
CA LYS A 34 11.87 -13.80 16.96
C LYS A 34 11.64 -14.64 18.22
N ASP A 35 12.71 -14.81 19.01
CA ASP A 35 12.72 -15.60 20.22
C ASP A 35 13.01 -14.65 21.39
N SER A 36 12.10 -14.59 22.36
CA SER A 36 12.17 -13.72 23.53
C SER A 36 13.35 -14.02 24.45
N PHE A 37 13.95 -15.22 24.36
CA PHE A 37 15.21 -15.53 25.04
C PHE A 37 16.37 -14.66 24.55
N ASN A 38 16.26 -14.07 23.36
CA ASN A 38 17.27 -13.16 22.81
C ASN A 38 17.03 -11.69 23.20
N GLY A 39 16.33 -11.44 24.30
CA GLY A 39 16.02 -10.10 24.79
C GLY A 39 14.83 -9.45 24.09
N ASP A 40 14.59 -8.18 24.39
CA ASP A 40 13.44 -7.43 23.90
C ASP A 40 13.69 -6.77 22.54
N LEU A 41 14.91 -6.29 22.32
CA LEU A 41 15.37 -5.59 21.12
C LEU A 41 16.71 -6.15 20.68
N SER A 42 16.98 -6.15 19.37
CA SER A 42 18.28 -6.54 18.82
C SER A 42 18.75 -5.58 17.74
N SER A 43 20.06 -5.36 17.67
CA SER A 43 20.70 -4.56 16.62
C SER A 43 21.85 -5.30 15.94
N ASN A 44 21.95 -5.11 14.62
CA ASN A 44 23.03 -5.63 13.78
C ASN A 44 24.19 -4.64 13.55
N ILE A 45 24.22 -3.50 14.24
CA ILE A 45 25.19 -2.41 14.00
C ILE A 45 26.64 -2.90 13.99
N ALA A 46 27.00 -3.81 14.90
CA ALA A 46 28.36 -4.31 14.99
C ALA A 46 28.81 -5.02 13.71
N MET A 47 27.92 -5.76 13.05
CA MET A 47 28.19 -6.43 11.78
C MET A 47 28.37 -5.44 10.63
N ILE A 48 27.57 -4.37 10.60
CA ILE A 48 27.64 -3.33 9.57
C ILE A 48 28.99 -2.60 9.65
N ILE A 49 29.40 -2.20 10.86
CA ILE A 49 30.67 -1.51 11.08
C ILE A 49 31.84 -2.44 10.78
N ALA A 50 31.77 -3.69 11.27
CA ALA A 50 32.81 -4.70 11.05
C ALA A 50 33.08 -4.95 9.56
N ALA A 51 32.03 -5.08 8.75
CA ALA A 51 32.17 -5.25 7.30
C ALA A 51 32.87 -4.04 6.64
N LYS A 52 32.56 -2.81 7.05
CA LYS A 52 33.19 -1.59 6.51
C LYS A 52 34.62 -1.38 6.98
N LYS A 53 34.94 -1.81 8.20
CA LYS A 53 36.26 -1.60 8.83
C LYS A 53 37.18 -2.82 8.73
N ASN A 54 36.69 -3.93 8.19
CA ASN A 54 37.39 -5.21 8.08
C ASN A 54 37.94 -5.73 9.43
N VAL A 55 37.08 -5.73 10.46
CA VAL A 55 37.40 -6.21 11.83
C VAL A 55 36.37 -7.26 12.28
N PRO A 56 36.67 -8.10 13.29
CA PRO A 56 35.69 -9.06 13.80
C PRO A 56 34.45 -8.37 14.41
N PRO A 57 33.21 -8.72 14.00
CA PRO A 57 32.01 -8.08 14.52
C PRO A 57 31.81 -8.22 16.03
N ARG A 58 32.25 -9.33 16.63
CA ARG A 58 32.13 -9.54 18.07
C ARG A 58 32.95 -8.54 18.88
N GLU A 59 34.12 -8.13 18.38
CA GLU A 59 34.94 -7.08 19.00
C GLU A 59 34.24 -5.71 18.93
N VAL A 60 33.60 -5.41 17.80
CA VAL A 60 32.79 -4.20 17.66
C VAL A 60 31.62 -4.22 18.64
N ALA A 61 30.91 -5.35 18.74
CA ALA A 61 29.77 -5.51 19.63
C ALA A 61 30.15 -5.31 21.11
N LEU A 62 31.32 -5.79 21.53
CA LEU A 62 31.84 -5.60 22.89
C LEU A 62 32.05 -4.11 23.21
N LYS A 63 32.65 -3.35 22.29
CA LYS A 63 32.84 -1.88 22.45
C LYS A 63 31.51 -1.13 22.55
N PHE A 64 30.52 -1.51 21.74
CA PHE A 64 29.18 -0.94 21.87
C PHE A 64 28.54 -1.31 23.21
N LYS A 65 28.68 -2.56 23.65
CA LYS A 65 28.16 -3.01 24.94
C LYS A 65 28.73 -2.19 26.09
N GLU A 66 30.04 -1.89 26.10
CA GLU A 66 30.67 -1.06 27.15
C GLU A 66 29.99 0.31 27.30
N ILE A 67 29.75 1.01 26.19
CA ILE A 67 29.10 2.33 26.20
C ILE A 67 27.60 2.23 26.54
N LEU A 68 26.89 1.30 25.89
CA LEU A 68 25.43 1.23 26.00
C LEU A 68 24.97 0.64 27.34
N ASN A 69 25.81 -0.12 28.05
CA ASN A 69 25.46 -0.69 29.35
C ASN A 69 25.32 0.37 30.46
N GLU A 70 25.80 1.60 30.24
CA GLU A 70 25.62 2.73 31.17
C GLU A 70 24.23 3.38 31.06
N LEU A 71 23.43 3.01 30.04
CA LEU A 71 22.13 3.63 29.81
C LEU A 71 21.09 3.16 30.84
N PRO A 72 20.41 4.08 31.55
CA PRO A 72 19.62 3.74 32.73
C PRO A 72 18.36 2.89 32.44
N TYR A 73 17.90 2.85 31.19
CA TYR A 73 16.70 2.12 30.77
C TYR A 73 16.99 0.70 30.27
N ILE A 74 18.27 0.34 30.11
CA ILE A 74 18.70 -0.99 29.70
C ILE A 74 18.92 -1.83 30.96
N ALA A 75 18.33 -3.02 31.01
CA ALA A 75 18.48 -3.97 32.10
C ALA A 75 19.71 -4.86 31.90
N SER A 76 19.90 -5.37 30.68
CA SER A 76 21.09 -6.15 30.30
C SER A 76 21.35 -6.10 28.80
N ILE A 77 22.60 -6.39 28.41
CA ILE A 77 23.02 -6.52 27.02
C ILE A 77 23.74 -7.86 26.83
N GLU A 78 23.32 -8.62 25.84
CA GLU A 78 23.93 -9.88 25.43
C GLU A 78 24.41 -9.83 23.99
N ILE A 79 25.53 -10.50 23.70
CA ILE A 79 26.09 -10.56 22.35
C ILE A 79 25.86 -11.97 21.79
N ALA A 80 24.99 -12.06 20.78
CA ALA A 80 24.57 -13.32 20.20
C ALA A 80 25.17 -13.55 18.80
N GLY A 81 25.40 -14.83 18.51
CA GLY A 81 25.85 -15.31 17.19
C GLY A 81 27.02 -14.52 16.60
N PRO A 82 26.90 -14.03 15.36
CA PRO A 82 27.97 -13.33 14.66
C PRO A 82 28.25 -11.93 15.18
N GLY A 83 27.57 -11.43 16.22
CA GLY A 83 27.75 -10.07 16.74
C GLY A 83 26.47 -9.25 16.84
N PHE A 84 25.31 -9.88 16.94
CA PHE A 84 24.07 -9.17 17.30
C PHE A 84 24.17 -8.66 18.73
N ILE A 85 23.70 -7.44 18.96
CA ILE A 85 23.60 -6.83 20.29
C ILE A 85 22.13 -6.93 20.71
N ASN A 86 21.86 -7.79 21.68
CA ASN A 86 20.53 -8.03 22.23
C ASN A 86 20.36 -7.23 23.52
N PHE A 87 19.22 -6.58 23.67
CA PHE A 87 18.93 -5.67 24.78
C PHE A 87 17.70 -6.17 25.53
N THR A 88 17.82 -6.32 26.83
CA THR A 88 16.68 -6.44 27.74
C THR A 88 16.40 -5.05 28.30
N ILE A 89 15.17 -4.57 28.18
CA ILE A 89 14.78 -3.23 28.59
C ILE A 89 14.03 -3.33 29.91
N LYS A 90 14.25 -2.37 30.82
CA LYS A 90 13.56 -2.34 32.11
C LYS A 90 12.05 -2.14 31.93
N ALA A 91 11.24 -2.80 32.76
CA ALA A 91 9.78 -2.78 32.65
C ALA A 91 9.19 -1.36 32.72
N ASP A 92 9.70 -0.53 33.64
CA ASP A 92 9.32 0.89 33.80
C ASP A 92 9.53 1.72 32.52
N SER A 93 10.52 1.34 31.72
CA SER A 93 10.86 2.01 30.47
C SER A 93 9.86 1.67 29.36
N TRP A 94 9.25 0.48 29.39
CA TRP A 94 8.16 0.10 28.48
C TRP A 94 6.88 0.88 28.77
N HIS A 95 6.56 1.13 30.04
CA HIS A 95 5.38 1.91 30.44
C HIS A 95 5.34 3.31 29.82
N THR A 96 6.51 3.90 29.53
CA THR A 96 6.60 5.19 28.85
C THR A 96 5.90 5.21 27.49
N ALA A 97 5.77 4.05 26.82
CA ALA A 97 5.04 3.93 25.57
C ALA A 97 3.54 4.26 25.73
N ILE A 98 2.88 3.77 26.79
CA ILE A 98 1.48 4.11 27.07
C ILE A 98 1.35 5.62 27.28
N LYS A 99 2.24 6.19 28.10
CA LYS A 99 2.24 7.63 28.38
C LYS A 99 2.39 8.44 27.10
N ASP A 100 3.31 8.04 26.22
CA ASP A 100 3.53 8.73 24.95
C ASP A 100 2.33 8.58 24.00
N ILE A 101 1.69 7.42 23.92
CA ILE A 101 0.48 7.20 23.10
C ILE A 101 -0.69 8.07 23.58
N LEU A 102 -0.85 8.21 24.90
CA LEU A 102 -1.98 8.92 25.49
C LEU A 102 -1.76 10.44 25.55
N GLN A 103 -0.57 10.89 25.93
CA GLN A 103 -0.28 12.28 26.26
C GLN A 103 0.63 12.99 25.24
N ASN A 104 1.51 12.27 24.53
CA ASN A 104 2.49 12.85 23.60
C ASN A 104 2.35 12.26 22.18
N GLU A 105 1.11 12.19 21.69
CA GLU A 105 0.75 11.42 20.51
C GLU A 105 1.60 11.77 19.28
N SER A 106 1.80 13.06 19.01
CA SER A 106 2.62 13.55 17.89
C SER A 106 4.06 13.02 17.95
N LYS A 107 4.65 12.98 19.15
CA LYS A 107 6.01 12.49 19.38
C LYS A 107 6.10 10.97 19.34
N PHE A 108 5.02 10.27 19.68
CA PHE A 108 4.98 8.81 19.56
C PHE A 108 5.00 8.39 18.10
N PHE A 109 4.17 9.01 17.27
CA PHE A 109 4.01 8.69 15.84
C PHE A 109 5.09 9.32 14.93
N GLU A 110 5.99 10.12 15.48
CA GLU A 110 7.09 10.71 14.72
C GLU A 110 8.08 9.62 14.26
N ILE A 111 8.26 9.52 12.94
CA ILE A 111 9.20 8.61 12.28
C ILE A 111 10.13 9.48 11.43
N ASP A 112 11.44 9.26 11.61
CA ASP A 112 12.44 9.97 10.83
C ASP A 112 12.59 9.30 9.46
N VAL A 113 12.16 10.01 8.41
CA VAL A 113 12.23 9.60 7.02
C VAL A 113 12.91 10.68 6.18
N ASP A 114 13.49 10.26 5.06
CA ASP A 114 14.08 11.18 4.10
C ASP A 114 12.99 11.95 3.33
N LYS A 115 12.63 13.12 3.86
CA LYS A 115 11.58 13.99 3.29
C LYS A 115 11.92 14.57 1.92
N ASN A 116 13.16 14.42 1.44
CA ASN A 116 13.54 14.84 0.09
C ASN A 116 13.07 13.85 -0.99
N LYS A 117 12.52 12.69 -0.62
CA LYS A 117 11.95 11.73 -1.57
C LYS A 117 10.52 12.12 -1.94
N ASN A 118 10.36 12.72 -3.10
CA ASN A 118 9.06 12.97 -3.72
C ASN A 118 8.59 11.69 -4.42
N ILE A 119 7.67 10.98 -3.77
CA ILE A 119 7.18 9.69 -4.23
C ILE A 119 5.97 9.87 -5.13
N ASN A 120 6.02 9.34 -6.35
CA ASN A 120 4.83 9.11 -7.17
C ASN A 120 4.47 7.63 -7.10
N ILE A 121 3.23 7.30 -6.73
CA ILE A 121 2.73 5.93 -6.74
C ILE A 121 1.59 5.80 -7.73
N GLU A 122 1.81 4.98 -8.75
CA GLU A 122 0.84 4.66 -9.77
C GLU A 122 0.21 3.29 -9.52
N TYR A 123 -1.12 3.23 -9.56
CA TYR A 123 -1.87 2.01 -9.32
C TYR A 123 -3.27 2.08 -9.95
N VAL A 124 -3.85 0.90 -10.18
CA VAL A 124 -5.11 0.66 -10.91
C VAL A 124 -4.96 0.83 -12.41
N SER A 125 -4.80 2.06 -12.90
CA SER A 125 -4.58 2.41 -14.32
C SER A 125 -5.40 1.55 -15.31
N ALA A 126 -6.67 1.29 -14.99
CA ALA A 126 -7.55 0.49 -15.83
C ALA A 126 -7.97 1.30 -17.05
N ASN A 127 -8.11 0.64 -18.20
CA ASN A 127 -8.54 1.33 -19.41
C ASN A 127 -9.97 1.88 -19.21
N PRO A 128 -10.28 3.10 -19.69
CA PRO A 128 -11.59 3.73 -19.54
C PRO A 128 -12.59 3.15 -20.54
N THR A 129 -12.73 1.82 -20.57
CA THR A 129 -13.58 1.08 -21.51
C THR A 129 -14.75 0.39 -20.84
N GLY A 130 -14.86 0.47 -19.51
CA GLY A 130 -15.94 -0.12 -18.73
C GLY A 130 -15.67 -0.05 -17.23
N PRO A 131 -16.58 -0.58 -16.40
CA PRO A 131 -16.43 -0.60 -14.94
C PRO A 131 -15.21 -1.40 -14.50
N MET A 132 -14.70 -1.08 -13.31
CA MET A 132 -13.63 -1.85 -12.71
C MET A 132 -14.13 -3.22 -12.28
N HIS A 133 -13.43 -4.27 -12.74
CA HIS A 133 -13.65 -5.63 -12.24
C HIS A 133 -12.98 -5.84 -10.87
N ILE A 134 -13.49 -6.79 -10.09
CA ILE A 134 -12.97 -7.09 -8.75
C ILE A 134 -11.48 -7.49 -8.74
N GLY A 135 -10.94 -8.02 -9.84
CA GLY A 135 -9.51 -8.28 -10.00
C GLY A 135 -8.62 -7.03 -9.83
N HIS A 136 -9.16 -5.82 -10.03
CA HIS A 136 -8.44 -4.57 -9.81
C HIS A 136 -8.38 -4.18 -8.34
N ALA A 137 -9.29 -4.70 -7.50
CA ALA A 137 -9.46 -4.24 -6.12
C ALA A 137 -8.20 -4.46 -5.28
N ARG A 138 -7.47 -5.57 -5.49
CA ARG A 138 -6.24 -5.82 -4.74
C ARG A 138 -5.16 -4.78 -5.03
N GLY A 139 -4.92 -4.48 -6.30
CA GLY A 139 -3.97 -3.44 -6.70
C GLY A 139 -4.41 -2.06 -6.22
N ALA A 140 -5.72 -1.78 -6.27
CA ALA A 140 -6.31 -0.54 -5.76
C ALA A 140 -6.06 -0.36 -4.25
N VAL A 141 -6.37 -1.39 -3.44
CA VAL A 141 -6.18 -1.36 -1.98
C VAL A 141 -4.71 -1.32 -1.63
N TYR A 142 -3.87 -2.15 -2.25
CA TYR A 142 -2.43 -2.17 -1.98
C TYR A 142 -1.79 -0.80 -2.24
N GLY A 143 -2.06 -0.21 -3.42
CA GLY A 143 -1.49 1.09 -3.79
C GLY A 143 -1.97 2.20 -2.86
N ASP A 144 -3.27 2.24 -2.55
CA ASP A 144 -3.84 3.26 -1.67
C ASP A 144 -3.31 3.16 -0.23
N VAL A 145 -3.26 1.95 0.35
CA VAL A 145 -2.76 1.76 1.72
C VAL A 145 -1.26 1.99 1.79
N LEU A 146 -0.49 1.57 0.78
CA LEU A 146 0.93 1.89 0.70
C LEU A 146 1.16 3.40 0.71
N ALA A 147 0.41 4.13 -0.11
CA ALA A 147 0.46 5.59 -0.14
C ALA A 147 0.07 6.22 1.20
N ASN A 148 -0.94 5.67 1.90
CA ASN A 148 -1.34 6.15 3.23
C ASN A 148 -0.23 5.92 4.27
N ILE A 149 0.43 4.75 4.24
CA ILE A 149 1.60 4.46 5.10
C ILE A 149 2.71 5.46 4.82
N LEU A 150 3.07 5.67 3.55
CA LEU A 150 4.14 6.59 3.16
C LEU A 150 3.84 8.04 3.59
N LYS A 151 2.59 8.50 3.43
CA LYS A 151 2.13 9.81 3.93
C LYS A 151 2.20 9.87 5.47
N LYS A 152 1.74 8.81 6.18
CA LYS A 152 1.73 8.75 7.65
C LYS A 152 3.14 8.81 8.26
N VAL A 153 4.13 8.18 7.62
CA VAL A 153 5.54 8.25 8.07
C VAL A 153 6.25 9.53 7.64
N GLY A 154 5.64 10.36 6.78
CA GLY A 154 6.12 11.71 6.47
C GLY A 154 6.70 11.93 5.06
N TYR A 155 6.57 10.98 4.13
CA TYR A 155 6.99 11.20 2.75
C TYR A 155 6.00 12.11 1.99
N PRO A 156 6.48 13.01 1.10
CA PRO A 156 5.66 13.61 0.05
C PRO A 156 5.21 12.54 -0.95
N VAL A 157 3.90 12.35 -1.12
CA VAL A 157 3.34 11.30 -1.98
C VAL A 157 2.26 11.84 -2.91
N THR A 158 2.39 11.54 -4.20
CA THR A 158 1.35 11.73 -5.23
C THR A 158 0.76 10.39 -5.62
N LYS A 159 -0.54 10.19 -5.39
CA LYS A 159 -1.31 9.04 -5.88
C LYS A 159 -1.75 9.32 -7.33
N GLU A 160 -1.33 8.49 -8.27
CA GLU A 160 -1.57 8.73 -9.69
C GLU A 160 -2.28 7.56 -10.39
N TYR A 161 -3.21 7.90 -11.27
CA TYR A 161 -3.93 6.97 -12.14
C TYR A 161 -3.59 7.31 -13.59
N TYR A 162 -3.09 6.34 -14.35
CA TYR A 162 -2.89 6.51 -15.79
C TYR A 162 -4.16 6.14 -16.56
N VAL A 163 -4.68 7.09 -17.32
CA VAL A 163 -5.86 6.95 -18.17
C VAL A 163 -5.39 6.69 -19.60
N ASN A 164 -5.49 5.44 -20.03
CA ASN A 164 -5.21 5.03 -21.40
C ASN A 164 -6.39 5.39 -22.32
N ASP A 165 -6.51 6.67 -22.67
CA ASP A 165 -7.56 7.23 -23.52
C ASP A 165 -7.16 7.40 -25.00
N ALA A 166 -6.15 6.65 -25.41
CA ALA A 166 -5.65 6.55 -26.78
C ALA A 166 -5.73 5.10 -27.31
N GLY A 167 -5.60 4.94 -28.63
CA GLY A 167 -5.49 3.62 -29.27
C GLY A 167 -6.81 2.95 -29.67
N SER A 168 -6.71 1.70 -30.14
CA SER A 168 -7.80 1.00 -30.83
C SER A 168 -8.97 0.62 -29.92
N GLN A 169 -8.71 0.27 -28.66
CA GLN A 169 -9.76 -0.05 -27.68
C GLN A 169 -10.75 1.09 -27.47
N ILE A 170 -10.26 2.34 -27.55
CA ILE A 170 -11.12 3.51 -27.47
C ILE A 170 -11.97 3.67 -28.73
N ASN A 171 -11.44 3.32 -29.91
CA ASN A 171 -12.22 3.32 -31.15
C ASN A 171 -13.36 2.28 -31.10
N ASP A 172 -13.08 1.11 -30.54
CA ASP A 172 -14.08 0.05 -30.35
C ASP A 172 -15.16 0.50 -29.35
N LEU A 173 -14.77 1.17 -28.26
CA LEU A 173 -15.70 1.78 -27.30
C LEU A 173 -16.63 2.80 -27.96
N VAL A 174 -16.06 3.72 -28.75
CA VAL A 174 -16.83 4.75 -29.46
C VAL A 174 -17.81 4.13 -30.43
N SER A 175 -17.38 3.11 -31.18
CA SER A 175 -18.22 2.37 -32.11
C SER A 175 -19.41 1.74 -31.39
N THR A 176 -19.19 1.09 -30.24
CA THR A 176 -20.28 0.57 -29.40
C THR A 176 -21.21 1.67 -28.91
N VAL A 177 -20.67 2.79 -28.42
CA VAL A 177 -21.49 3.88 -27.88
C VAL A 177 -22.38 4.51 -28.97
N ILE A 178 -21.89 4.62 -30.21
CA ILE A 178 -22.70 5.05 -31.36
C ILE A 178 -23.86 4.08 -31.60
N LEU A 179 -23.61 2.76 -31.52
CA LEU A 179 -24.69 1.76 -31.62
C LEU A 179 -25.70 1.93 -30.47
N ARG A 180 -25.26 2.05 -29.21
CA ARG A 180 -26.14 2.27 -28.06
C ARG A 180 -26.93 3.59 -28.15
N TYR A 181 -26.36 4.62 -28.76
CA TYR A 181 -27.05 5.87 -29.05
C TYR A 181 -28.15 5.68 -30.10
N ARG A 182 -27.89 4.94 -31.18
CA ARG A 182 -28.91 4.58 -32.19
C ARG A 182 -30.04 3.73 -31.57
N GLU A 183 -29.69 2.78 -30.70
CA GLU A 183 -30.65 1.99 -29.93
C GLU A 183 -31.56 2.88 -29.08
N ALA A 184 -31.00 3.86 -28.38
CA ALA A 184 -31.77 4.82 -27.59
C ALA A 184 -32.70 5.73 -28.43
N LEU A 185 -32.42 5.88 -29.74
CA LEU A 185 -33.28 6.58 -30.70
C LEU A 185 -34.35 5.67 -31.34
N GLY A 186 -34.41 4.40 -30.95
CA GLY A 186 -35.41 3.43 -31.41
C GLY A 186 -34.96 2.53 -32.56
N GLU A 187 -33.69 2.58 -32.96
CA GLU A 187 -33.16 1.65 -33.96
C GLU A 187 -32.88 0.26 -33.36
N LYS A 188 -33.13 -0.79 -34.13
CA LYS A 188 -32.70 -2.14 -33.76
C LYS A 188 -31.21 -2.30 -34.07
N ILE A 189 -30.40 -2.54 -33.05
CA ILE A 189 -28.95 -2.71 -33.20
C ILE A 189 -28.50 -4.16 -33.03
N THR A 190 -27.28 -4.45 -33.48
CA THR A 190 -26.56 -5.69 -33.16
C THR A 190 -25.12 -5.31 -32.86
N ILE A 191 -24.62 -5.73 -31.70
CA ILE A 191 -23.22 -5.52 -31.32
C ILE A 191 -22.43 -6.72 -31.86
N THR A 192 -21.51 -6.45 -32.78
CA THR A 192 -20.67 -7.48 -33.41
C THR A 192 -19.56 -7.94 -32.48
N GLU A 193 -19.00 -9.12 -32.76
CA GLU A 193 -17.81 -9.61 -32.08
C GLU A 193 -16.64 -8.62 -32.22
N GLY A 194 -15.86 -8.44 -31.15
CA GLY A 194 -14.79 -7.44 -31.06
C GLY A 194 -15.19 -6.10 -30.44
N LEU A 195 -16.49 -5.79 -30.35
CA LEU A 195 -17.00 -4.61 -29.66
C LEU A 195 -17.36 -4.92 -28.20
N TYR A 196 -17.61 -3.88 -27.39
CA TYR A 196 -18.02 -4.04 -25.99
C TYR A 196 -19.52 -4.34 -25.87
N PRO A 197 -19.97 -5.55 -25.46
CA PRO A 197 -21.40 -5.88 -25.42
C PRO A 197 -22.11 -5.44 -24.14
N GLY A 198 -21.35 -5.00 -23.13
CA GLY A 198 -21.86 -4.79 -21.77
C GLY A 198 -23.02 -3.79 -21.67
N GLU A 199 -23.95 -4.09 -20.76
CA GLU A 199 -25.14 -3.26 -20.51
C GLU A 199 -24.79 -1.90 -19.90
N TYR A 200 -23.59 -1.75 -19.30
CA TYR A 200 -23.10 -0.49 -18.73
C TYR A 200 -22.99 0.65 -19.76
N LEU A 201 -22.99 0.35 -21.07
CA LEU A 201 -22.98 1.34 -22.15
C LEU A 201 -24.40 1.78 -22.59
N ILE A 202 -25.45 1.08 -22.18
CA ILE A 202 -26.84 1.47 -22.48
C ILE A 202 -27.14 2.87 -21.91
N PRO A 203 -26.86 3.18 -20.62
CA PRO A 203 -27.08 4.53 -20.09
C PRO A 203 -26.25 5.60 -20.79
N VAL A 204 -25.09 5.26 -21.34
CA VAL A 204 -24.23 6.20 -22.09
C VAL A 204 -24.90 6.60 -23.41
N GLY A 205 -25.41 5.62 -24.17
CA GLY A 205 -26.17 5.87 -25.39
C GLY A 205 -27.43 6.68 -25.14
N GLN A 206 -28.16 6.36 -24.07
CA GLN A 206 -29.34 7.11 -23.64
C GLN A 206 -29.01 8.57 -23.25
N ALA A 207 -27.89 8.79 -22.57
CA ALA A 207 -27.44 10.13 -22.21
C ALA A 207 -27.08 10.97 -23.46
N LEU A 208 -26.41 10.36 -24.44
CA LEU A 208 -26.16 11.01 -25.74
C LEU A 208 -27.46 11.35 -26.49
N ALA A 209 -28.42 10.43 -26.52
CA ALA A 209 -29.72 10.65 -27.17
C ALA A 209 -30.50 11.79 -26.49
N LYS A 210 -30.44 11.85 -25.15
CA LYS A 210 -31.04 12.94 -24.37
C LYS A 210 -30.41 14.29 -24.66
N GLU A 211 -29.08 14.35 -24.82
CA GLU A 211 -28.35 15.62 -25.02
C GLU A 211 -28.40 16.10 -26.47
N TYR A 212 -28.23 15.20 -27.44
CA TYR A 212 -28.08 15.55 -28.85
C TYR A 212 -29.30 15.23 -29.72
N GLY A 213 -30.31 14.51 -29.21
CA GLY A 213 -31.42 14.05 -30.02
C GLY A 213 -30.93 13.16 -31.15
N ASN A 214 -31.29 13.46 -32.40
CA ASN A 214 -30.78 12.80 -33.60
C ASN A 214 -29.62 13.54 -34.28
N LYS A 215 -29.17 14.69 -33.75
CA LYS A 215 -28.23 15.60 -34.42
C LYS A 215 -26.91 14.91 -34.81
N LEU A 216 -26.37 14.05 -33.93
CA LEU A 216 -25.10 13.37 -34.19
C LEU A 216 -25.16 12.45 -35.43
N LEU A 217 -26.34 11.92 -35.79
CA LEU A 217 -26.48 11.06 -36.97
C LEU A 217 -26.30 11.84 -38.28
N ASN A 218 -26.55 13.15 -38.24
CA ASN A 218 -26.48 14.03 -39.41
C ASN A 218 -25.14 14.80 -39.49
N MET A 219 -24.24 14.59 -38.54
CA MET A 219 -22.90 15.20 -38.54
C MET A 219 -21.93 14.40 -39.40
N ASP A 220 -20.86 15.06 -39.82
CA ASP A 220 -19.70 14.40 -40.43
C ASP A 220 -19.15 13.31 -39.48
N GLU A 221 -18.64 12.23 -40.07
CA GLU A 221 -18.20 11.06 -39.33
C GLU A 221 -17.06 11.38 -38.34
N LEU A 222 -16.11 12.22 -38.73
CA LEU A 222 -14.97 12.58 -37.88
C LEU A 222 -15.40 13.51 -36.74
N GLU A 223 -16.29 14.46 -37.02
CA GLU A 223 -16.84 15.36 -36.01
C GLU A 223 -17.68 14.58 -34.98
N ARG A 224 -18.59 13.72 -35.46
CA ARG A 224 -19.37 12.79 -34.62
C ARG A 224 -18.44 11.94 -33.76
N PHE A 225 -17.42 11.33 -34.36
CA PHE A 225 -16.50 10.45 -33.66
C PHE A 225 -15.79 11.18 -32.52
N LYS A 226 -15.28 12.39 -32.73
CA LYS A 226 -14.62 13.18 -31.69
C LYS A 226 -15.55 13.52 -30.52
N ILE A 227 -16.79 13.94 -30.81
CA ILE A 227 -17.79 14.25 -29.78
C ILE A 227 -18.10 13.01 -28.95
N VAL A 228 -18.42 11.89 -29.62
CA VAL A 228 -18.76 10.64 -28.93
C VAL A 228 -17.56 10.07 -28.17
N LYS A 229 -16.34 10.17 -28.71
CA LYS A 229 -15.09 9.79 -28.04
C LYS A 229 -14.93 10.49 -26.70
N ASN A 230 -14.97 11.82 -26.71
CA ASN A 230 -14.79 12.61 -25.49
C ASN A 230 -15.90 12.31 -24.46
N PHE A 231 -17.15 12.18 -24.94
CA PHE A 231 -18.27 11.84 -24.06
C PHE A 231 -18.13 10.44 -23.45
N ALA A 232 -17.79 9.43 -24.25
CA ALA A 232 -17.63 8.06 -23.81
C ALA A 232 -16.49 7.90 -22.80
N ILE A 233 -15.31 8.46 -23.09
CA ILE A 233 -14.15 8.43 -22.18
C ILE A 233 -14.52 9.09 -20.85
N GLN A 234 -15.14 10.28 -20.89
CA GLN A 234 -15.52 10.98 -19.67
C GLN A 234 -16.50 10.13 -18.83
N LYS A 235 -17.52 9.53 -19.44
CA LYS A 235 -18.47 8.66 -18.74
C LYS A 235 -17.83 7.41 -18.14
N MET A 236 -16.90 6.77 -18.86
CA MET A 236 -16.20 5.60 -18.33
C MET A 236 -15.19 5.98 -17.23
N LEU A 237 -14.53 7.12 -17.35
CA LEU A 237 -13.64 7.63 -16.32
C LEU A 237 -14.42 8.02 -15.06
N ASP A 238 -15.60 8.64 -15.19
CA ASP A 238 -16.49 8.96 -14.07
C ASP A 238 -16.95 7.68 -13.37
N LEU A 239 -17.29 6.62 -14.13
CA LEU A 239 -17.63 5.31 -13.57
C LEU A 239 -16.47 4.71 -12.77
N ASN A 240 -15.25 4.69 -13.35
CA ASN A 240 -14.06 4.21 -12.65
C ASN A 240 -13.76 5.02 -11.37
N LYS A 241 -13.97 6.34 -11.41
CA LYS A 241 -13.79 7.21 -10.23
C LYS A 241 -14.80 6.90 -9.13
N GLU A 242 -16.05 6.61 -9.48
CA GLU A 242 -17.07 6.21 -8.50
C GLU A 242 -16.74 4.83 -7.91
N ASP A 243 -16.33 3.85 -8.72
CA ASP A 243 -15.88 2.53 -8.25
C ASP A 243 -14.73 2.66 -7.23
N LEU A 244 -13.74 3.51 -7.53
CA LEU A 244 -12.62 3.80 -6.63
C LEU A 244 -13.09 4.46 -5.33
N LYS A 245 -13.97 5.45 -5.43
CA LYS A 245 -14.50 6.19 -4.28
C LYS A 245 -15.30 5.28 -3.35
N GLU A 246 -16.10 4.38 -3.90
CA GLU A 246 -16.83 3.36 -3.14
C GLU A 246 -15.89 2.41 -2.38
N LEU A 247 -14.75 2.07 -2.99
CA LEU A 247 -13.68 1.30 -2.34
C LEU A 247 -12.85 2.14 -1.34
N GLY A 248 -13.15 3.43 -1.19
CA GLY A 248 -12.40 4.35 -0.33
C GLY A 248 -11.02 4.74 -0.89
N VAL A 249 -10.83 4.63 -2.20
CA VAL A 249 -9.59 5.01 -2.91
C VAL A 249 -9.75 6.39 -3.53
N LYS A 250 -8.74 7.24 -3.34
CA LYS A 250 -8.69 8.58 -3.95
C LYS A 250 -7.32 8.84 -4.55
N HIS A 251 -7.29 9.17 -5.83
CA HIS A 251 -6.10 9.64 -6.54
C HIS A 251 -5.97 11.15 -6.49
N ASP A 252 -4.72 11.62 -6.50
CA ASP A 252 -4.37 13.04 -6.58
C ASP A 252 -4.34 13.50 -8.05
N VAL A 253 -3.93 12.61 -8.97
CA VAL A 253 -3.79 12.89 -10.41
C VAL A 253 -4.43 11.78 -11.24
N PHE A 254 -5.21 12.17 -12.25
CA PHE A 254 -5.62 11.31 -13.37
C PHE A 254 -4.92 11.80 -14.63
N PHE A 255 -3.92 11.06 -15.09
CA PHE A 255 -3.07 11.44 -16.21
C PHE A 255 -3.60 10.85 -17.52
N SER A 256 -3.89 11.68 -18.52
CA SER A 256 -4.40 11.24 -19.83
C SER A 256 -3.25 10.97 -20.80
N GLU A 257 -3.22 9.77 -21.40
CA GLU A 257 -2.28 9.38 -22.46
C GLU A 257 -2.38 10.34 -23.65
N GLN A 258 -3.59 10.75 -24.03
CA GLN A 258 -3.82 11.67 -25.14
C GLN A 258 -3.01 12.97 -25.00
N THR A 259 -2.78 13.45 -23.76
CA THR A 259 -1.96 14.65 -23.52
C THR A 259 -0.48 14.47 -23.86
N LEU A 260 0.03 13.25 -23.95
CA LEU A 260 1.40 12.95 -24.43
C LEU A 260 1.51 13.20 -25.93
N HIS A 261 0.49 12.79 -26.68
CA HIS A 261 0.39 12.98 -28.12
C HIS A 261 0.16 14.46 -28.47
N ASP A 262 -0.89 15.07 -27.89
CA ASP A 262 -1.33 16.42 -28.25
C ASP A 262 -0.27 17.49 -27.99
N ASN A 263 0.57 17.29 -26.96
CA ASN A 263 1.61 18.25 -26.55
C ASN A 263 3.00 17.93 -27.12
N GLY A 264 3.10 16.93 -28.01
CA GLY A 264 4.34 16.47 -28.61
C GLY A 264 5.38 15.97 -27.61
N LYS A 265 4.94 15.39 -26.47
CA LYS A 265 5.84 14.93 -25.40
C LYS A 265 6.61 13.69 -25.80
N ILE A 266 6.04 12.86 -26.67
CA ILE A 266 6.69 11.66 -27.21
C ILE A 266 7.90 12.06 -28.05
N GLU A 267 7.70 12.96 -29.01
CA GLU A 267 8.73 13.49 -29.91
C GLU A 267 9.88 14.13 -29.10
N LYS A 268 9.53 14.96 -28.11
CA LYS A 268 10.51 15.61 -27.23
C LYS A 268 11.34 14.60 -26.44
N THR A 269 10.70 13.56 -25.91
CA THR A 269 11.39 12.52 -25.12
C THR A 269 12.29 11.66 -26.00
N VAL A 270 11.83 11.27 -27.18
CA VAL A 270 12.65 10.51 -28.15
C VAL A 270 13.84 11.34 -28.61
N LYS A 271 13.65 12.63 -28.90
CA LYS A 271 14.76 13.54 -29.23
C LYS A 271 15.78 13.60 -28.10
N LEU A 272 15.35 13.75 -26.85
CA LEU A 272 16.23 13.75 -25.69
C LEU A 272 17.07 12.45 -25.61
N LEU A 273 16.42 11.29 -25.76
CA LEU A 273 17.11 10.00 -25.74
C LEU A 273 18.08 9.83 -26.92
N THR A 274 17.76 10.42 -28.07
CA THR A 274 18.62 10.47 -29.25
C THR A 274 19.86 11.33 -28.97
N ASP A 275 19.67 12.52 -28.40
CA ASP A 275 20.76 13.43 -28.00
C ASP A 275 21.66 12.77 -26.92
N MET A 276 21.13 11.83 -26.13
CA MET A 276 21.88 11.00 -25.19
C MET A 276 22.57 9.78 -25.82
N GLY A 277 22.41 9.55 -27.12
CA GLY A 277 22.97 8.40 -27.85
C GLY A 277 22.30 7.06 -27.52
N LEU A 278 21.08 7.08 -26.98
CA LEU A 278 20.33 5.91 -26.54
C LEU A 278 19.33 5.38 -27.57
N ILE A 279 19.10 6.12 -28.66
CA ILE A 279 18.33 5.64 -29.81
C ILE A 279 19.29 5.23 -30.93
N TYR A 280 19.01 4.11 -31.61
CA TYR A 280 19.79 3.63 -32.75
C TYR A 280 18.91 2.81 -33.70
N GLU A 281 19.38 2.61 -34.93
CA GLU A 281 18.75 1.69 -35.88
C GLU A 281 19.25 0.26 -35.68
N GLY A 282 18.33 -0.69 -35.52
CA GLY A 282 18.65 -2.11 -35.38
C GLY A 282 17.45 -3.00 -35.66
N SER A 283 17.63 -4.31 -35.58
CA SER A 283 16.55 -5.29 -35.68
C SER A 283 16.32 -5.99 -34.34
N VAL A 284 15.06 -6.37 -34.09
CA VAL A 284 14.69 -7.10 -32.87
C VAL A 284 14.49 -8.56 -33.25
N PRO A 285 15.09 -9.52 -32.51
CA PRO A 285 14.86 -10.93 -32.75
C PRO A 285 13.37 -11.27 -32.65
N ALA A 286 12.95 -12.31 -33.36
CA ALA A 286 11.58 -12.81 -33.32
C ALA A 286 11.12 -13.03 -31.86
N PRO A 287 9.86 -12.70 -31.52
CA PRO A 287 9.31 -13.01 -30.21
C PRO A 287 9.51 -14.50 -29.89
N LYS A 288 10.07 -14.80 -28.70
CA LYS A 288 10.23 -16.19 -28.27
C LYS A 288 8.85 -16.80 -28.02
N GLY A 289 8.53 -17.91 -28.70
CA GLY A 289 7.31 -18.69 -28.47
C GLY A 289 6.38 -18.74 -29.68
N LYS A 290 5.42 -17.80 -29.78
CA LYS A 290 4.42 -17.81 -30.85
C LYS A 290 5.03 -17.30 -32.17
N VAL A 291 4.84 -18.06 -33.25
CA VAL A 291 5.05 -17.58 -34.62
C VAL A 291 4.00 -16.50 -34.87
N HIS A 292 4.41 -15.24 -34.80
CA HIS A 292 3.56 -14.13 -35.23
C HIS A 292 3.61 -14.09 -36.76
N ALA A 293 2.48 -14.36 -37.42
CA ALA A 293 2.38 -14.33 -38.88
C ALA A 293 2.74 -12.96 -39.49
N GLU A 294 2.72 -11.90 -38.68
CA GLU A 294 3.07 -10.52 -39.04
C GLU A 294 4.48 -10.11 -38.56
N TRP A 295 5.31 -11.04 -38.07
CA TRP A 295 6.69 -10.70 -37.71
C TRP A 295 7.56 -10.63 -38.96
N GLU A 296 8.09 -9.43 -39.23
CA GLU A 296 9.09 -9.20 -40.26
C GLU A 296 10.40 -8.73 -39.62
N ASN A 297 11.52 -9.31 -40.04
CA ASN A 297 12.84 -8.82 -39.67
C ASN A 297 13.10 -7.51 -40.41
N ARG A 298 12.88 -6.39 -39.73
CA ARG A 298 13.13 -5.05 -40.26
C ARG A 298 14.08 -4.28 -39.36
N THR A 299 14.86 -3.40 -39.99
CA THR A 299 15.57 -2.33 -39.30
C THR A 299 14.54 -1.32 -38.81
N GLN A 300 14.62 -0.95 -37.54
CA GLN A 300 13.73 0.02 -36.91
C GLN A 300 14.47 0.77 -35.80
N GLU A 301 13.92 1.91 -35.38
CA GLU A 301 14.49 2.68 -34.28
C GLU A 301 14.25 1.97 -32.93
N LEU A 302 15.34 1.73 -32.22
CA LEU A 302 15.40 1.02 -30.95
C LEU A 302 15.95 1.92 -29.85
N PHE A 303 15.35 1.81 -28.67
CA PHE A 303 15.92 2.32 -27.43
C PHE A 303 16.83 1.28 -26.79
N LYS A 304 18.06 1.68 -26.44
CA LYS A 304 19.10 0.88 -25.77
C LYS A 304 18.76 0.59 -24.30
N SER A 305 17.61 -0.04 -24.04
CA SER A 305 17.16 -0.38 -22.68
C SER A 305 18.03 -1.46 -22.02
N THR A 306 18.69 -2.33 -22.79
CA THR A 306 19.61 -3.36 -22.27
C THR A 306 20.79 -2.76 -21.48
N LYS A 307 21.24 -1.56 -21.86
CA LYS A 307 22.26 -0.79 -21.12
C LYS A 307 21.84 -0.53 -19.66
N TYR A 308 20.54 -0.54 -19.38
CA TYR A 308 19.96 -0.26 -18.06
C TYR A 308 19.31 -1.49 -17.40
N GLY A 309 19.59 -2.69 -17.93
CA GLY A 309 19.18 -3.97 -17.33
C GLY A 309 17.89 -4.59 -17.88
N ASP A 310 17.34 -4.08 -18.99
CA ASP A 310 16.25 -4.74 -19.71
C ASP A 310 16.73 -5.99 -20.45
N ASP A 311 15.82 -6.91 -20.77
CA ASP A 311 16.15 -8.18 -21.45
C ASP A 311 16.43 -8.00 -22.95
N GLN A 312 15.86 -6.97 -23.56
CA GLN A 312 16.03 -6.66 -24.98
C GLN A 312 15.76 -5.18 -25.23
N ASP A 313 16.45 -4.62 -26.22
CA ASP A 313 16.19 -3.25 -26.69
C ASP A 313 14.78 -3.15 -27.27
N ARG A 314 14.16 -1.99 -27.08
CA ARG A 314 12.73 -1.81 -27.31
C ARG A 314 12.46 -0.92 -28.52
N PRO A 315 11.58 -1.36 -29.44
CA PRO A 315 11.19 -0.52 -30.57
C PRO A 315 10.39 0.69 -30.12
N ILE A 316 10.73 1.85 -30.68
CA ILE A 316 10.03 3.11 -30.42
C ILE A 316 9.10 3.52 -31.56
N ARG A 317 9.29 2.95 -32.77
CA ARG A 317 8.41 3.16 -33.94
C ARG A 317 7.83 1.87 -34.50
N LYS A 318 6.63 1.97 -35.08
CA LYS A 318 5.94 0.91 -35.84
C LYS A 318 6.32 0.96 -37.33
N ALA A 319 5.82 -0.01 -38.11
CA ALA A 319 6.05 -0.13 -39.55
C ALA A 319 5.56 1.11 -40.32
N ASP A 320 4.40 1.61 -39.90
CA ASP A 320 3.68 2.72 -40.50
C ASP A 320 4.27 4.09 -40.10
N GLY A 321 5.40 4.11 -39.37
CA GLY A 321 6.06 5.32 -38.89
C GLY A 321 5.48 5.90 -37.60
N SER A 322 4.34 5.39 -37.12
CA SER A 322 3.72 5.84 -35.87
C SER A 322 4.51 5.36 -34.64
N TRP A 323 4.31 6.04 -33.51
CA TRP A 323 4.95 5.70 -32.24
C TRP A 323 4.42 4.39 -31.65
N THR A 324 5.28 3.65 -30.96
CA THR A 324 4.87 2.45 -30.20
C THR A 324 4.29 2.86 -28.84
N TYR A 325 3.52 1.98 -28.20
CA TYR A 325 3.07 2.20 -26.80
C TYR A 325 4.26 2.40 -25.86
N PHE A 326 5.39 1.75 -26.14
CA PHE A 326 6.60 1.94 -25.35
C PHE A 326 7.16 3.38 -25.48
N ALA A 327 6.99 4.04 -26.62
CA ALA A 327 7.37 5.45 -26.75
C ALA A 327 6.47 6.37 -25.90
N SER A 328 5.17 6.05 -25.79
CA SER A 328 4.28 6.70 -24.82
C SER A 328 4.74 6.46 -23.38
N ASP A 329 5.12 5.23 -23.02
CA ASP A 329 5.64 4.90 -21.67
C ASP A 329 6.91 5.69 -21.32
N LEU A 330 7.83 5.86 -22.28
CA LEU A 330 9.03 6.69 -22.11
C LEU A 330 8.64 8.14 -21.80
N ALA A 331 7.73 8.71 -22.59
CA ALA A 331 7.26 10.08 -22.42
C ALA A 331 6.53 10.27 -21.08
N TYR A 332 5.75 9.27 -20.67
CA TYR A 332 5.03 9.28 -19.41
C TYR A 332 5.97 9.22 -18.20
N ALA A 333 6.96 8.33 -18.22
CA ALA A 333 7.97 8.27 -17.17
C ALA A 333 8.75 9.60 -17.07
N LYS A 334 9.07 10.21 -18.22
CA LYS A 334 9.74 11.51 -18.27
C LYS A 334 8.89 12.63 -17.66
N ASP A 335 7.59 12.65 -17.96
CA ASP A 335 6.65 13.60 -17.39
C ASP A 335 6.64 13.56 -15.85
N LYS A 336 6.56 12.35 -15.26
CA LYS A 336 6.60 12.19 -13.80
C LYS A 336 7.87 12.77 -13.18
N ILE A 337 9.01 12.53 -13.81
CA ILE A 337 10.32 13.04 -13.36
C ILE A 337 10.34 14.57 -13.47
N ASP A 338 9.83 15.13 -14.56
CA ASP A 338 9.78 16.58 -14.77
C ASP A 338 8.83 17.30 -13.81
N ARG A 339 7.77 16.62 -13.34
CA ARG A 339 6.91 17.09 -12.25
C ARG A 339 7.57 17.02 -10.87
N GLY A 340 8.82 16.57 -10.78
CA GLY A 340 9.64 16.59 -9.57
C GLY A 340 9.63 15.29 -8.76
N ALA A 341 9.07 14.20 -9.30
CA ALA A 341 9.16 12.89 -8.66
C ALA A 341 10.60 12.33 -8.80
N ASN A 342 11.19 11.92 -7.67
CA ASN A 342 12.52 11.31 -7.63
C ASN A 342 12.49 9.87 -7.09
N HIS A 343 11.30 9.37 -6.76
CA HIS A 343 11.03 7.95 -6.49
C HIS A 343 9.68 7.57 -7.12
N LEU A 344 9.71 6.69 -8.11
CA LEU A 344 8.53 6.17 -8.78
C LEU A 344 8.19 4.77 -8.27
N ILE A 345 6.94 4.56 -7.86
CA ILE A 345 6.41 3.27 -7.45
C ILE A 345 5.29 2.89 -8.42
N TYR A 346 5.42 1.74 -9.07
CA TYR A 346 4.40 1.19 -9.97
C TYR A 346 3.76 -0.04 -9.32
N VAL A 347 2.44 -0.07 -9.19
CA VAL A 347 1.69 -1.23 -8.71
C VAL A 347 1.00 -1.89 -9.89
N LEU A 348 1.47 -3.09 -10.26
CA LEU A 348 1.00 -3.82 -11.43
C LEU A 348 0.35 -5.16 -11.06
N GLY A 349 -0.52 -5.65 -11.94
CA GLY A 349 -1.03 -7.03 -11.86
C GLY A 349 0.02 -8.07 -12.22
N ALA A 350 -0.21 -9.33 -11.83
CA ALA A 350 0.68 -10.47 -12.12
C ALA A 350 0.95 -10.69 -13.61
N ASP A 351 -0.05 -10.39 -14.44
CA ASP A 351 -0.01 -10.43 -15.91
C ASP A 351 1.00 -9.45 -16.53
N HIS A 352 1.41 -8.43 -15.78
CA HIS A 352 2.38 -7.41 -16.21
C HIS A 352 3.77 -7.61 -15.57
N SER A 353 4.03 -8.75 -14.92
CA SER A 353 5.35 -9.04 -14.31
C SER A 353 6.53 -8.99 -15.28
N GLY A 354 6.31 -9.29 -16.57
CA GLY A 354 7.32 -9.18 -17.61
C GLY A 354 7.74 -7.74 -17.96
N TYR A 355 7.03 -6.72 -17.45
CA TYR A 355 7.31 -5.31 -17.76
C TYR A 355 8.25 -4.66 -16.74
N VAL A 356 8.53 -5.34 -15.62
CA VAL A 356 9.35 -4.81 -14.50
C VAL A 356 10.68 -4.25 -15.00
N LYS A 357 11.51 -5.09 -15.65
CA LYS A 357 12.84 -4.67 -16.12
C LYS A 357 12.78 -3.53 -17.14
N ARG A 358 11.75 -3.53 -17.98
CA ARG A 358 11.53 -2.49 -18.99
C ARG A 358 11.24 -1.14 -18.34
N ILE A 359 10.33 -1.11 -17.36
CA ILE A 359 9.99 0.11 -16.62
C ILE A 359 11.22 0.61 -15.85
N GLU A 360 11.93 -0.29 -15.17
CA GLU A 360 13.15 0.06 -14.45
C GLU A 360 14.22 0.66 -15.37
N ALA A 361 14.43 0.07 -16.54
CA ALA A 361 15.38 0.57 -17.54
C ALA A 361 14.99 1.96 -18.06
N THR A 362 13.71 2.18 -18.35
CA THR A 362 13.16 3.48 -18.77
C THR A 362 13.45 4.56 -17.74
N VAL A 363 13.11 4.32 -16.47
CA VAL A 363 13.27 5.32 -15.41
C VAL A 363 14.75 5.58 -15.13
N LYS A 364 15.61 4.54 -15.10
CA LYS A 364 17.06 4.71 -14.93
C LYS A 364 17.67 5.57 -16.03
N ALA A 365 17.29 5.34 -17.28
CA ALA A 365 17.79 6.13 -18.40
C ALA A 365 17.37 7.60 -18.31
N LEU A 366 16.07 7.86 -18.17
CA LEU A 366 15.51 9.22 -18.15
C LEU A 366 15.92 10.00 -16.90
N GLY A 367 15.98 9.33 -15.75
CA GLY A 367 16.40 9.87 -14.47
C GLY A 367 17.91 9.90 -14.26
N LYS A 368 18.70 9.50 -15.27
CA LYS A 368 20.19 9.43 -15.19
C LYS A 368 20.67 8.70 -13.94
N GLU A 369 19.98 7.62 -13.58
CA GLU A 369 20.22 6.78 -12.39
C GLU A 369 20.04 7.48 -11.03
N GLN A 370 19.59 8.74 -11.01
CA GLN A 370 19.32 9.50 -9.78
C GLN A 370 17.89 9.29 -9.28
N VAL A 371 16.96 8.93 -10.17
CA VAL A 371 15.57 8.64 -9.84
C VAL A 371 15.43 7.16 -9.47
N LYS A 372 14.84 6.90 -8.30
CA LYS A 372 14.54 5.55 -7.84
C LYS A 372 13.26 5.03 -8.48
N VAL A 373 13.22 3.72 -8.72
CA VAL A 373 12.06 3.04 -9.28
C VAL A 373 11.83 1.72 -8.56
N ASP A 374 10.59 1.47 -8.19
CA ASP A 374 10.13 0.24 -7.56
C ASP A 374 8.88 -0.26 -8.26
N VAL A 375 8.90 -1.49 -8.76
CA VAL A 375 7.72 -2.13 -9.36
C VAL A 375 7.20 -3.20 -8.41
N LYS A 376 5.96 -3.08 -7.97
CA LYS A 376 5.28 -3.99 -7.04
C LYS A 376 4.21 -4.77 -7.77
N ILE A 377 4.33 -6.09 -7.72
CA ILE A 377 3.38 -6.99 -8.37
C ILE A 377 2.33 -7.45 -7.36
N CYS A 378 1.06 -7.30 -7.72
CA CYS A 378 -0.08 -7.87 -7.02
C CYS A 378 -0.54 -9.14 -7.72
N GLN A 379 -0.44 -10.26 -7.02
CA GLN A 379 -0.97 -11.55 -7.49
C GLN A 379 -2.49 -11.57 -7.51
N LEU A 380 -3.02 -12.49 -8.31
CA LEU A 380 -4.46 -12.68 -8.49
C LEU A 380 -5.17 -12.99 -7.16
N VAL A 381 -6.43 -12.60 -7.10
CA VAL A 381 -7.38 -12.96 -6.05
C VAL A 381 -8.29 -14.06 -6.58
N ASN A 382 -8.34 -15.18 -5.87
CA ASN A 382 -9.32 -16.23 -6.13
C ASN A 382 -10.56 -15.94 -5.28
N PHE A 383 -11.73 -15.90 -5.91
CA PHE A 383 -12.98 -15.78 -5.18
C PHE A 383 -13.51 -17.17 -4.91
N VAL A 384 -13.86 -17.43 -3.64
CA VAL A 384 -14.38 -18.72 -3.19
C VAL A 384 -15.64 -18.50 -2.36
N GLU A 385 -16.48 -19.53 -2.28
CA GLU A 385 -17.58 -19.64 -1.33
C GLU A 385 -17.39 -20.95 -0.56
N ASN A 386 -17.19 -20.86 0.76
CA ASN A 386 -16.89 -22.02 1.61
C ASN A 386 -15.71 -22.87 1.08
N GLY A 387 -14.67 -22.20 0.58
CA GLY A 387 -13.48 -22.83 -0.01
C GLY A 387 -13.66 -23.41 -1.42
N VAL A 388 -14.84 -23.27 -2.04
CA VAL A 388 -15.08 -23.69 -3.43
C VAL A 388 -14.91 -22.50 -4.38
N PRO A 389 -14.06 -22.57 -5.43
CA PRO A 389 -13.90 -21.48 -6.39
C PRO A 389 -15.21 -21.12 -7.09
N VAL A 390 -15.52 -19.83 -7.12
CA VAL A 390 -16.69 -19.29 -7.84
C VAL A 390 -16.25 -18.48 -9.05
N LYS A 391 -16.94 -18.68 -10.18
CA LYS A 391 -16.79 -17.79 -11.34
C LYS A 391 -17.62 -16.54 -11.05
N MET A 392 -16.93 -15.46 -10.72
CA MET A 392 -17.54 -14.15 -10.53
C MET A 392 -18.02 -13.60 -11.88
N SER A 393 -19.12 -14.14 -12.44
CA SER A 393 -19.73 -13.61 -13.66
C SER A 393 -21.23 -13.37 -13.49
N LYS A 394 -21.74 -12.21 -13.93
CA LYS A 394 -23.17 -11.92 -14.05
C LYS A 394 -23.83 -12.77 -15.14
N ARG A 395 -25.17 -12.79 -15.16
CA ARG A 395 -25.95 -13.28 -16.31
C ARG A 395 -25.49 -12.49 -17.54
N LEU A 396 -25.05 -13.18 -18.60
CA LEU A 396 -24.30 -12.70 -19.79
C LEU A 396 -22.76 -12.81 -19.73
N GLY A 397 -22.16 -13.41 -18.70
CA GLY A 397 -20.74 -13.79 -18.71
C GLY A 397 -19.73 -12.67 -18.43
N THR A 398 -20.18 -11.50 -17.97
CA THR A 398 -19.31 -10.38 -17.56
C THR A 398 -18.79 -10.59 -16.13
N PHE A 399 -17.50 -10.33 -15.88
CA PHE A 399 -16.91 -10.43 -14.54
C PHE A 399 -17.62 -9.52 -13.53
N ALA A 400 -17.70 -9.93 -12.25
CA ALA A 400 -18.27 -9.09 -11.20
C ALA A 400 -17.47 -7.78 -11.02
N SER A 401 -18.18 -6.67 -10.91
CA SER A 401 -17.56 -5.36 -10.71
C SER A 401 -17.06 -5.22 -9.26
N VAL A 402 -16.21 -4.23 -9.04
CA VAL A 402 -15.83 -3.81 -7.67
C VAL A 402 -17.07 -3.41 -6.87
N GLN A 403 -18.02 -2.69 -7.48
CA GLN A 403 -19.27 -2.27 -6.83
C GLN A 403 -20.14 -3.47 -6.41
N ASP A 404 -20.26 -4.50 -7.24
CA ASP A 404 -21.08 -5.68 -6.93
C ASP A 404 -20.61 -6.33 -5.62
N VAL A 405 -19.30 -6.56 -5.51
CA VAL A 405 -18.70 -7.16 -4.30
C VAL A 405 -18.74 -6.18 -3.13
N ASN A 406 -18.50 -4.89 -3.38
CA ASN A 406 -18.57 -3.86 -2.35
C ASN A 406 -19.96 -3.75 -1.72
N HIS A 407 -21.03 -3.77 -2.51
CA HIS A 407 -22.41 -3.81 -2.00
C HIS A 407 -22.70 -5.09 -1.21
N GLU A 408 -22.05 -6.19 -1.58
CA GLU A 408 -22.28 -7.47 -0.95
C GLU A 408 -21.56 -7.63 0.41
N VAL A 409 -20.29 -7.23 0.51
CA VAL A 409 -19.44 -7.46 1.69
C VAL A 409 -19.03 -6.18 2.42
N GLY A 410 -19.10 -5.02 1.77
CA GLY A 410 -18.68 -3.74 2.32
C GLY A 410 -17.20 -3.42 2.12
N LYS A 411 -16.91 -2.12 1.91
CA LYS A 411 -15.57 -1.62 1.57
C LYS A 411 -14.51 -2.00 2.59
N ASP A 412 -14.84 -1.93 3.88
CA ASP A 412 -13.90 -2.12 4.97
C ASP A 412 -13.37 -3.55 4.99
N ILE A 413 -14.28 -4.52 4.78
CA ILE A 413 -13.95 -5.94 4.65
C ILE A 413 -13.01 -6.14 3.45
N ILE A 414 -13.34 -5.59 2.27
CA ILE A 414 -12.48 -5.71 1.09
C ILE A 414 -11.08 -5.16 1.39
N ARG A 415 -11.00 -3.95 1.93
CA ARG A 415 -9.73 -3.26 2.19
C ARG A 415 -8.85 -4.03 3.17
N PHE A 416 -9.41 -4.52 4.27
CA PHE A 416 -8.64 -5.27 5.24
C PHE A 416 -8.20 -6.64 4.69
N MET A 417 -9.13 -7.37 4.06
CA MET A 417 -8.86 -8.74 3.60
C MET A 417 -7.81 -8.79 2.49
N MET A 418 -7.74 -7.79 1.61
CA MET A 418 -6.71 -7.70 0.57
C MET A 418 -5.27 -7.61 1.12
N LEU A 419 -5.13 -7.26 2.40
CA LEU A 419 -3.84 -7.11 3.10
C LEU A 419 -3.54 -8.26 4.08
N THR A 420 -4.40 -9.28 4.15
CA THR A 420 -4.15 -10.48 4.99
C THR A 420 -3.14 -11.45 4.37
N ARG A 421 -2.54 -11.08 3.23
CA ARG A 421 -1.44 -11.80 2.57
C ARG A 421 -0.49 -10.81 1.90
N GLU A 422 0.77 -11.22 1.73
CA GLU A 422 1.75 -10.49 0.91
C GLU A 422 1.24 -10.32 -0.53
N ASN A 423 1.51 -9.16 -1.14
CA ASN A 423 1.02 -8.82 -2.49
C ASN A 423 1.54 -9.78 -3.58
N ASN A 424 2.73 -10.36 -3.39
CA ASN A 424 3.35 -11.30 -4.32
C ASN A 424 2.83 -12.75 -4.18
N LYS A 425 1.86 -13.02 -3.29
CA LYS A 425 1.20 -14.32 -3.11
C LYS A 425 -0.26 -14.25 -3.50
N THR A 426 -0.82 -15.31 -4.08
CA THR A 426 -2.26 -15.40 -4.34
C THR A 426 -3.06 -15.25 -3.05
N LEU A 427 -4.26 -14.68 -3.16
CA LEU A 427 -5.17 -14.48 -2.04
C LEU A 427 -6.50 -15.16 -2.34
N ASP A 428 -7.01 -15.96 -1.42
CA ASP A 428 -8.36 -16.49 -1.49
C ASP A 428 -9.30 -15.57 -0.72
N PHE A 429 -10.33 -15.07 -1.38
CA PHE A 429 -11.36 -14.19 -0.82
C PHE A 429 -12.66 -14.97 -0.73
N ASP A 430 -12.99 -15.41 0.50
CA ASP A 430 -14.19 -16.20 0.76
C ASP A 430 -15.38 -15.30 1.09
N LEU A 431 -16.34 -15.17 0.15
CA LEU A 431 -17.47 -14.23 0.24
C LEU A 431 -18.38 -14.48 1.45
N ILE A 432 -18.41 -15.71 1.96
CA ILE A 432 -19.22 -16.11 3.11
C ILE A 432 -18.45 -15.84 4.40
N LYS A 433 -17.21 -16.35 4.51
CA LYS A 433 -16.42 -16.24 5.74
C LYS A 433 -16.11 -14.81 6.13
N VAL A 434 -15.91 -13.93 5.16
CA VAL A 434 -15.62 -12.51 5.44
C VAL A 434 -16.79 -11.74 6.05
N LYS A 435 -18.01 -12.30 6.03
CA LYS A 435 -19.20 -11.75 6.69
C LYS A 435 -19.46 -12.37 8.06
N GLU A 436 -18.77 -13.44 8.42
CA GLU A 436 -19.00 -14.13 9.69
C GLU A 436 -18.51 -13.28 10.87
N GLN A 437 -19.29 -13.29 11.95
CA GLN A 437 -18.91 -12.70 13.23
C GLN A 437 -18.09 -13.70 14.05
N SER A 438 -16.99 -14.17 13.48
CA SER A 438 -16.16 -15.24 14.05
C SER A 438 -14.70 -14.80 14.20
N LYS A 439 -13.92 -15.55 15.01
CA LYS A 439 -12.48 -15.31 15.17
C LYS A 439 -11.70 -15.56 13.87
N GLU A 440 -12.27 -16.36 12.96
CA GLU A 440 -11.68 -16.68 11.65
C GLU A 440 -11.81 -15.51 10.66
N ASN A 441 -12.69 -14.53 10.94
CA ASN A 441 -12.79 -13.29 10.19
C ASN A 441 -11.83 -12.23 10.77
N PRO A 442 -10.68 -11.95 10.12
CA PRO A 442 -9.63 -11.11 10.70
C PRO A 442 -10.07 -9.66 10.97
N ILE A 443 -10.87 -9.07 10.08
CA ILE A 443 -11.35 -7.70 10.28
C ILE A 443 -12.34 -7.63 11.44
N PHE A 444 -13.30 -8.56 11.51
CA PHE A 444 -14.22 -8.63 12.64
C PHE A 444 -13.46 -8.80 13.95
N TYR A 445 -12.44 -9.66 13.97
CA TYR A 445 -11.65 -9.92 15.16
C TYR A 445 -10.91 -8.67 15.68
N VAL A 446 -10.37 -7.85 14.78
CA VAL A 446 -9.72 -6.57 15.10
C VAL A 446 -10.73 -5.51 15.51
N GLN A 447 -11.82 -5.35 14.77
CA GLN A 447 -12.90 -4.41 15.11
C GLN A 447 -13.52 -4.72 16.47
N TYR A 448 -13.70 -6.01 16.78
CA TYR A 448 -14.24 -6.43 18.05
C TYR A 448 -13.30 -6.13 19.22
N ALA A 449 -11.98 -6.23 19.02
CA ALA A 449 -11.01 -5.75 20.00
C ALA A 449 -11.18 -4.24 20.26
N HIS A 450 -11.31 -3.44 19.19
CA HIS A 450 -11.56 -2.00 19.30
C HIS A 450 -12.85 -1.69 20.09
N VAL A 451 -13.99 -2.25 19.69
CA VAL A 451 -15.27 -2.04 20.40
C VAL A 451 -15.20 -2.47 21.86
N ARG A 452 -14.48 -3.55 22.16
CA ARG A 452 -14.34 -4.00 23.54
C ARG A 452 -13.55 -3.00 24.39
N THR A 453 -12.48 -2.41 23.88
CA THR A 453 -11.75 -1.37 24.64
C THR A 453 -12.65 -0.18 24.99
N LEU A 454 -13.53 0.23 24.07
CA LEU A 454 -14.54 1.26 24.33
C LEU A 454 -15.55 0.81 25.40
N SER A 455 -15.99 -0.45 25.32
CA SER A 455 -16.92 -1.05 26.28
C SER A 455 -16.32 -1.11 27.69
N ILE A 456 -15.02 -1.41 27.82
CA ILE A 456 -14.29 -1.38 29.11
C ILE A 456 -14.31 0.03 29.70
N LEU A 457 -13.98 1.05 28.91
CA LEU A 457 -13.97 2.45 29.35
C LEU A 457 -15.37 2.91 29.79
N SER A 458 -16.40 2.62 28.97
CA SER A 458 -17.80 2.93 29.31
C SER A 458 -18.25 2.22 30.58
N LYS A 459 -17.87 0.94 30.76
CA LYS A 459 -18.25 0.19 31.96
C LYS A 459 -17.58 0.76 33.21
N ALA A 460 -16.32 1.14 33.12
CA ALA A 460 -15.59 1.73 34.24
C ALA A 460 -16.19 3.08 34.68
N MET A 461 -16.65 3.89 33.72
CA MET A 461 -17.36 5.15 34.01
C MET A 461 -18.62 4.93 34.85
N GLU A 462 -19.32 3.80 34.66
CA GLU A 462 -20.53 3.46 35.41
C GLU A 462 -20.23 2.79 36.76
N THR A 463 -19.33 1.81 36.79
CA THR A 463 -19.15 0.93 37.97
C THR A 463 -18.07 1.38 38.92
N ILE A 464 -17.08 2.13 38.45
CA ILE A 464 -15.99 2.64 39.28
C ILE A 464 -15.59 4.08 38.85
N PRO A 465 -16.51 5.07 38.98
CA PRO A 465 -16.30 6.42 38.45
C PRO A 465 -15.02 7.08 38.95
N GLN A 466 -14.59 6.77 40.18
CA GLN A 466 -13.32 7.27 40.72
C GLN A 466 -12.12 6.86 39.85
N SER A 467 -12.04 5.60 39.41
CA SER A 467 -10.92 5.15 38.57
C SER A 467 -10.97 5.78 37.19
N TYR A 468 -12.17 5.91 36.62
CA TYR A 468 -12.39 6.54 35.31
C TYR A 468 -12.01 8.03 35.34
N ASN A 469 -12.45 8.77 36.36
CA ASN A 469 -12.13 10.18 36.52
C ASN A 469 -10.61 10.41 36.69
N SER A 470 -9.93 9.56 37.48
CA SER A 470 -8.47 9.60 37.60
C SER A 470 -7.77 9.30 36.27
N PHE A 471 -8.28 8.34 35.48
CA PHE A 471 -7.75 8.04 34.16
C PHE A 471 -7.91 9.24 33.20
N GLU A 472 -9.10 9.83 33.12
CA GLU A 472 -9.39 11.00 32.28
C GLU A 472 -8.57 12.24 32.69
N ALA A 473 -8.31 12.41 33.98
CA ALA A 473 -7.43 13.45 34.50
C ALA A 473 -5.94 13.20 34.17
N GLY A 474 -5.59 12.05 33.57
CA GLY A 474 -4.22 11.68 33.24
C GLY A 474 -3.40 11.21 34.45
N THR A 475 -4.06 10.86 35.55
CA THR A 475 -3.42 10.42 36.80
C THR A 475 -3.54 8.90 36.94
N TYR A 476 -2.52 8.19 36.46
CA TYR A 476 -2.41 6.73 36.54
C TYR A 476 -0.96 6.30 36.84
N ASP A 477 -0.79 5.31 37.70
CA ASP A 477 0.51 4.68 37.97
C ASP A 477 0.67 3.44 37.08
N LEU A 478 1.45 3.59 36.00
CA LEU A 478 1.68 2.51 35.05
C LEU A 478 2.60 1.42 35.61
N SER A 479 3.33 1.67 36.70
CA SER A 479 4.21 0.67 37.32
C SER A 479 3.43 -0.55 37.85
N LEU A 480 2.12 -0.37 38.07
CA LEU A 480 1.18 -1.42 38.45
C LEU A 480 0.91 -2.45 37.34
N LEU A 481 1.17 -2.09 36.07
CA LEU A 481 1.07 -3.00 34.92
C LEU A 481 2.31 -3.88 34.83
N SER A 482 2.35 -4.93 35.66
CA SER A 482 3.54 -5.73 35.91
C SER A 482 3.43 -7.18 35.44
N SER A 483 2.25 -7.63 35.01
CA SER A 483 2.09 -8.99 34.50
C SER A 483 2.87 -9.17 33.20
N GLU A 484 3.33 -10.39 32.91
CA GLU A 484 4.06 -10.70 31.69
C GLU A 484 3.22 -10.36 30.45
N GLU A 485 1.93 -10.71 30.47
CA GLU A 485 0.96 -10.45 29.40
C GLU A 485 0.72 -8.96 29.17
N GLU A 486 0.64 -8.16 30.24
CA GLU A 486 0.52 -6.70 30.15
C GLU A 486 1.77 -6.10 29.51
N ILE A 487 2.96 -6.50 29.97
CA ILE A 487 4.23 -6.03 29.44
C ILE A 487 4.40 -6.44 27.97
N GLU A 488 4.01 -7.65 27.57
CA GLU A 488 4.02 -8.09 26.18
C GLU A 488 3.15 -7.19 25.27
N ILE A 489 1.94 -6.85 25.71
CA ILE A 489 1.08 -5.92 24.96
C ILE A 489 1.74 -4.54 24.87
N ILE A 490 2.34 -4.05 25.95
CA ILE A 490 2.99 -2.73 25.97
C ILE A 490 4.19 -2.70 25.01
N LYS A 491 5.00 -3.76 24.97
CA LYS A 491 6.07 -3.94 23.97
C LYS A 491 5.51 -3.91 22.55
N LEU A 492 4.39 -4.58 22.31
CA LEU A 492 3.74 -4.59 21.01
C LEU A 492 3.25 -3.19 20.62
N LEU A 493 2.57 -2.48 21.53
CA LEU A 493 2.15 -1.09 21.33
C LEU A 493 3.34 -0.19 20.99
N ALA A 494 4.45 -0.32 21.71
CA ALA A 494 5.68 0.42 21.44
C ALA A 494 6.27 0.13 20.06
N SER A 495 6.08 -1.08 19.52
CA SER A 495 6.58 -1.47 18.19
C SER A 495 5.75 -0.95 17.01
N TRP A 496 4.61 -0.28 17.26
CA TRP A 496 3.72 0.17 16.19
C TRP A 496 4.40 1.11 15.19
N THR A 497 5.15 2.11 15.65
CA THR A 497 5.86 3.03 14.74
C THR A 497 6.94 2.32 13.95
N LYS A 498 7.59 1.33 14.56
CA LYS A 498 8.56 0.48 13.85
C LYS A 498 7.89 -0.35 12.76
N THR A 499 6.68 -0.84 13.02
CA THR A 499 5.87 -1.55 12.02
C THR A 499 5.57 -0.65 10.83
N LEU A 500 5.16 0.60 11.06
CA LEU A 500 4.92 1.59 10.00
C LEU A 500 6.21 1.93 9.22
N GLU A 501 7.32 2.20 9.92
CA GLU A 501 8.63 2.48 9.30
C GLU A 501 9.05 1.31 8.39
N THR A 502 8.88 0.08 8.87
CA THR A 502 9.26 -1.14 8.15
C THR A 502 8.35 -1.38 6.94
N ALA A 503 7.03 -1.20 7.10
CA ALA A 503 6.07 -1.29 6.01
C ALA A 503 6.34 -0.25 4.92
N ALA A 504 6.70 0.98 5.30
CA ALA A 504 7.10 2.04 4.39
C ALA A 504 8.42 1.72 3.68
N LYS A 505 9.43 1.24 4.41
CA LYS A 505 10.77 0.95 3.87
C LYS A 505 10.75 -0.17 2.84
N TYR A 506 9.99 -1.23 3.08
CA TYR A 506 9.95 -2.41 2.21
C TYR A 506 8.76 -2.42 1.24
N PHE A 507 7.87 -1.42 1.36
CA PHE A 507 6.62 -1.34 0.59
C PHE A 507 5.73 -2.55 0.83
N GLU A 508 5.50 -2.87 2.10
CA GLU A 508 4.80 -4.06 2.58
C GLU A 508 3.59 -3.70 3.46
N PRO A 509 2.48 -3.23 2.89
CA PRO A 509 1.29 -2.81 3.64
C PRO A 509 0.65 -3.92 4.48
N HIS A 510 0.80 -5.20 4.08
CA HIS A 510 0.27 -6.36 4.81
C HIS A 510 0.77 -6.45 6.25
N ARG A 511 1.94 -5.87 6.56
CA ARG A 511 2.50 -5.80 7.92
C ARG A 511 1.56 -5.10 8.89
N VAL A 512 0.80 -4.11 8.44
CA VAL A 512 -0.18 -3.40 9.27
C VAL A 512 -1.32 -4.33 9.68
N ALA A 513 -1.88 -5.08 8.72
CA ALA A 513 -2.93 -6.06 9.01
C ALA A 513 -2.45 -7.16 9.97
N PHE A 514 -1.25 -7.70 9.74
CA PHE A 514 -0.65 -8.71 10.63
C PHE A 514 -0.42 -8.20 12.04
N TYR A 515 0.08 -6.97 12.17
CA TYR A 515 0.25 -6.32 13.45
C TYR A 515 -1.07 -6.16 14.20
N LEU A 516 -2.13 -5.68 13.52
CA LEU A 516 -3.44 -5.49 14.14
C LEU A 516 -4.07 -6.81 14.58
N ILE A 517 -3.97 -7.86 13.76
CA ILE A 517 -4.46 -9.19 14.12
C ILE A 517 -3.72 -9.72 15.36
N ASN A 518 -2.39 -9.55 15.41
CA ASN A 518 -1.59 -9.95 16.57
C ASN A 518 -1.95 -9.17 17.84
N LEU A 519 -2.09 -7.84 17.73
CA LEU A 519 -2.47 -6.98 18.86
C LEU A 519 -3.86 -7.34 19.39
N ALA A 520 -4.83 -7.54 18.48
CA ALA A 520 -6.15 -8.02 18.85
C ALA A 520 -6.05 -9.37 19.55
N SER A 521 -5.26 -10.31 19.02
CA SER A 521 -5.08 -11.64 19.61
C SER A 521 -4.56 -11.60 21.04
N LYS A 522 -3.48 -10.86 21.29
CA LYS A 522 -2.90 -10.69 22.63
C LYS A 522 -3.88 -10.00 23.60
N PHE A 523 -4.61 -8.99 23.14
CA PHE A 523 -5.64 -8.35 23.95
C PHE A 523 -6.81 -9.29 24.28
N HIS A 524 -7.30 -10.07 23.31
CA HIS A 524 -8.36 -11.05 23.51
C HIS A 524 -7.92 -12.14 24.50
N ALA A 525 -6.65 -12.57 24.46
CA ALA A 525 -6.09 -13.52 25.40
C ALA A 525 -6.09 -12.96 26.83
N LEU A 526 -5.53 -11.76 27.04
CA LEU A 526 -5.52 -11.09 28.35
C LEU A 526 -6.95 -10.89 28.90
N TRP A 527 -7.89 -10.47 28.04
CA TRP A 527 -9.30 -10.33 28.43
C TRP A 527 -9.92 -11.64 28.90
N ASN A 528 -9.63 -12.76 28.22
CA ASN A 528 -10.16 -14.06 28.62
C ASN A 528 -9.53 -14.56 29.92
N PHE A 529 -8.24 -14.31 30.16
CA PHE A 529 -7.62 -14.59 31.47
C PHE A 529 -8.34 -13.85 32.60
N GLY A 530 -8.76 -12.59 32.39
CA GLY A 530 -9.57 -11.85 33.36
C GLY A 530 -10.92 -12.49 33.70
N LYS A 531 -11.48 -13.34 32.83
CA LYS A 531 -12.71 -14.09 33.13
C LYS A 531 -12.44 -15.26 34.06
N GLU A 532 -11.31 -15.92 33.90
CA GLU A 532 -10.90 -17.10 34.65
C GLU A 532 -10.22 -16.73 35.98
N ASN A 533 -9.48 -15.62 36.00
CA ASN A 533 -8.78 -15.09 37.15
C ASN A 533 -9.08 -13.59 37.32
N ASN A 534 -9.67 -13.24 38.46
CA ASN A 534 -10.07 -11.87 38.79
C ASN A 534 -8.90 -10.88 38.77
N ASP A 535 -7.68 -11.34 39.06
CA ASP A 535 -6.48 -10.50 39.12
C ASP A 535 -6.05 -9.95 37.75
N TYR A 536 -6.56 -10.52 36.66
CA TYR A 536 -6.29 -10.08 35.27
C TYR A 536 -7.42 -9.24 34.67
N ARG A 537 -8.47 -8.93 35.44
CA ARG A 537 -9.58 -8.09 34.95
C ARG A 537 -9.13 -6.66 34.73
N PHE A 538 -9.61 -6.06 33.65
CA PHE A 538 -9.41 -4.63 33.40
C PHE A 538 -10.10 -3.74 34.45
N ILE A 539 -11.21 -4.21 35.04
CA ILE A 539 -11.95 -3.51 36.08
C ILE A 539 -11.96 -4.39 37.32
N ILE A 540 -11.40 -3.87 38.41
CA ILE A 540 -11.39 -4.50 39.74
C ILE A 540 -12.02 -3.50 40.70
N GLU A 541 -13.27 -3.76 41.12
CA GLU A 541 -14.09 -2.81 41.88
C GLU A 541 -13.44 -2.32 43.17
N ASN A 542 -12.63 -3.17 43.80
CA ASN A 542 -11.93 -2.90 45.06
C ASN A 542 -10.46 -2.49 44.88
N ASN A 543 -9.99 -2.22 43.66
CA ASN A 543 -8.62 -1.75 43.40
C ASN A 543 -8.65 -0.61 42.37
N VAL A 544 -8.73 0.63 42.88
CA VAL A 544 -8.88 1.84 42.06
C VAL A 544 -7.62 2.07 41.23
N GLU A 545 -6.45 2.01 41.86
CA GLU A 545 -5.17 2.38 41.25
C GLU A 545 -4.82 1.45 40.08
N LEU A 546 -4.94 0.13 40.28
CA LEU A 546 -4.68 -0.85 39.22
C LEU A 546 -5.73 -0.76 38.10
N THR A 547 -7.00 -0.54 38.45
CA THR A 547 -8.05 -0.33 37.45
C THR A 547 -7.73 0.89 36.59
N THR A 548 -7.39 2.03 37.18
CA THR A 548 -6.99 3.25 36.45
C THR A 548 -5.80 2.99 35.51
N ALA A 549 -4.78 2.25 35.95
CA ALA A 549 -3.65 1.86 35.09
C ALA A 549 -4.10 0.99 33.90
N ARG A 550 -5.00 0.02 34.12
CA ARG A 550 -5.55 -0.85 33.06
C ARG A 550 -6.48 -0.12 32.10
N LEU A 551 -7.20 0.91 32.55
CA LEU A 551 -7.95 1.80 31.66
C LEU A 551 -7.00 2.56 30.71
N ALA A 552 -5.86 3.02 31.21
CA ALA A 552 -4.83 3.63 30.36
C ALA A 552 -4.30 2.64 29.31
N LEU A 553 -4.02 1.38 29.70
CA LEU A 553 -3.65 0.33 28.76
C LEU A 553 -4.76 0.08 27.70
N ALA A 554 -6.01 -0.07 28.12
CA ALA A 554 -7.15 -0.27 27.21
C ALA A 554 -7.29 0.89 26.22
N LYS A 555 -7.12 2.15 26.67
CA LYS A 555 -7.16 3.32 25.81
C LYS A 555 -5.98 3.36 24.82
N ALA A 556 -4.78 2.96 25.25
CA ALA A 556 -3.63 2.89 24.35
C ALA A 556 -3.84 1.83 23.25
N ILE A 557 -4.36 0.65 23.58
CA ILE A 557 -4.76 -0.37 22.61
C ILE A 557 -5.78 0.18 21.62
N GLN A 558 -6.82 0.86 22.14
CA GLN A 558 -7.87 1.49 21.33
C GLN A 558 -7.29 2.45 20.29
N LYS A 559 -6.42 3.37 20.72
CA LYS A 559 -5.77 4.35 19.83
C LYS A 559 -4.92 3.69 18.74
N ILE A 560 -4.15 2.66 19.09
CA ILE A 560 -3.27 1.98 18.14
C ILE A 560 -4.07 1.16 17.12
N ILE A 561 -5.12 0.46 17.55
CA ILE A 561 -6.02 -0.25 16.60
C ILE A 561 -6.67 0.76 15.66
N ALA A 562 -7.22 1.86 16.19
CA ALA A 562 -7.82 2.91 15.38
C ALA A 562 -6.83 3.50 14.37
N SER A 563 -5.58 3.79 14.79
CA SER A 563 -4.53 4.30 13.91
C SER A 563 -4.18 3.31 12.79
N GLY A 564 -4.14 2.00 13.06
CA GLY A 564 -3.85 1.01 12.03
C GLY A 564 -5.01 0.83 11.04
N LEU A 565 -6.25 0.83 11.53
CA LEU A 565 -7.45 0.78 10.70
C LEU A 565 -7.55 2.02 9.80
N GLU A 566 -7.28 3.22 10.34
CA GLU A 566 -7.22 4.48 9.59
C GLU A 566 -6.22 4.39 8.41
N VAL A 567 -5.02 3.86 8.65
CA VAL A 567 -3.99 3.69 7.61
C VAL A 567 -4.48 2.73 6.51
N ILE A 568 -5.16 1.64 6.88
CA ILE A 568 -5.80 0.72 5.92
C ILE A 568 -7.00 1.40 5.22
N GLY A 569 -7.55 2.49 5.76
CA GLY A 569 -8.76 3.13 5.26
C GLY A 569 -10.04 2.39 5.64
N VAL A 570 -10.03 1.73 6.80
CA VAL A 570 -11.18 1.05 7.43
C VAL A 570 -11.68 1.91 8.58
N GLU A 571 -13.00 2.05 8.71
CA GLU A 571 -13.60 2.84 9.78
C GLU A 571 -13.64 2.05 11.09
N PRO A 572 -13.03 2.53 12.20
CA PRO A 572 -13.10 1.84 13.48
C PRO A 572 -14.53 1.80 14.03
N MET A 573 -15.07 0.61 14.27
CA MET A 573 -16.41 0.41 14.83
C MET A 573 -16.46 0.91 16.27
N THR A 574 -17.50 1.65 16.60
CA THR A 574 -17.75 2.16 17.96
C THR A 574 -18.73 1.28 18.75
N ARG A 575 -19.48 0.43 18.05
CA ARG A 575 -20.43 -0.55 18.57
C ARG A 575 -20.49 -1.75 17.61
N MET A 576 -20.89 -2.92 18.12
CA MET A 576 -21.08 -4.13 17.31
C MET A 576 -22.39 -4.10 16.53
#